data_AF-A0A968XCJ4-F1
#
_entry.id   AF-A0A968XCJ4-F1
#
_cell.length_a   1.000
_cell.length_b   1.000
_cell.length_c   1.000
_cell.angle_alpha   90.00
_cell.angle_beta   90.00
_cell.angle_gamma   90.00
#
_symmetry.space_group_name_H-M   'P 1'
#
loop_
_entity.id
_entity.type
_entity.pdbx_description
1 polymer ?
#
loop_
_entity_poly.entity_id
_entity_poly.type
_entity_poly.pdbx_seq_one_letter_code
_entity_poly.pdbx_strand_id
1 'polypeptide(L)'
;MRFNTISQAALFTAALVLATSSAFAPRAQANGQGLTIFGGVPADKQLKYSFDFGGNKGSWDRYRLKIDKKKMKLAAAEITIDYPDYYKGTFNTKEMEIKVNGKAIKLQEAKWDKDNYFLQLFPAEPIPAGSDVEIVLSDVRNPDYPGTFYFNCRVLTPGDVPLLRDIGSWIMSID
;
A
#
# COMPACT_ATOMS: atom_id res chain seq x y z
N MET A 1 25.92 51.51 63.99
CA MET A 1 25.01 50.49 64.56
C MET A 1 24.26 49.86 63.40
N ARG A 2 24.37 48.53 63.23
CA ARG A 2 23.77 47.74 62.13
C ARG A 2 22.31 47.38 62.42
N PHE A 3 21.66 46.80 61.40
CA PHE A 3 20.49 45.89 61.38
C PHE A 3 19.16 46.56 61.00
N ASN A 4 18.61 46.37 59.79
CA ASN A 4 18.17 45.17 59.05
C ASN A 4 16.86 44.59 59.61
N THR A 5 15.77 44.60 58.82
CA THR A 5 14.84 43.45 58.70
C THR A 5 13.83 43.64 57.56
N ILE A 6 13.70 42.56 56.79
CA ILE A 6 12.80 42.30 55.67
C ILE A 6 11.54 41.62 56.23
N SER A 7 10.36 41.88 55.68
CA SER A 7 9.33 40.84 55.56
C SER A 7 8.36 41.14 54.43
N GLN A 8 8.29 40.17 53.53
CA GLN A 8 7.38 40.09 52.39
C GLN A 8 6.01 39.60 52.86
N ALA A 9 4.94 40.10 52.24
CA ALA A 9 3.65 39.42 52.20
C ALA A 9 3.15 39.43 50.76
N ALA A 10 3.19 38.25 50.15
CA ALA A 10 2.75 37.97 48.80
C ALA A 10 1.21 38.00 48.70
N LEU A 11 0.68 38.64 47.66
CA LEU A 11 -0.70 38.48 47.24
C LEU A 11 -0.72 37.80 45.87
N PHE A 12 -1.37 36.63 45.87
CA PHE A 12 -1.53 35.68 44.79
C PHE A 12 -2.31 36.27 43.61
N THR A 13 -1.70 36.32 42.43
CA THR A 13 -2.40 36.51 41.15
C THR A 13 -2.72 35.15 40.56
N ALA A 14 -4.01 34.88 40.37
CA ALA A 14 -4.53 33.64 39.80
C ALA A 14 -4.08 33.48 38.33
N ALA A 15 -3.41 32.38 38.02
CA ALA A 15 -3.08 31.96 36.66
C ALA A 15 -4.27 31.20 36.05
N LEU A 16 -4.88 31.77 35.00
CA LEU A 16 -5.91 31.12 34.20
C LEU A 16 -5.21 30.16 33.21
N VAL A 17 -5.18 28.87 33.52
CA VAL A 17 -4.70 27.83 32.60
C VAL A 17 -5.83 27.47 31.63
N LEU A 18 -5.77 28.01 30.41
CA LEU A 18 -6.58 27.56 29.28
C LEU A 18 -6.03 26.21 28.80
N ALA A 19 -6.63 25.12 29.27
CA ALA A 19 -6.41 23.79 28.72
C ALA A 19 -7.08 23.73 27.33
N THR A 20 -6.31 23.98 26.27
CA THR A 20 -6.73 23.72 24.90
C THR A 20 -6.70 22.22 24.66
N SER A 21 -7.85 21.57 24.81
CA SER A 21 -8.06 20.21 24.32
C SER A 21 -8.06 20.28 22.79
N SER A 22 -6.91 20.02 22.17
CA SER A 22 -6.84 19.72 20.74
C SER A 22 -7.56 18.40 20.52
N ALA A 23 -8.82 18.48 20.12
CA ALA A 23 -9.57 17.34 19.62
C ALA A 23 -8.82 16.77 18.40
N PHE A 24 -8.12 15.65 18.61
CA PHE A 24 -7.67 14.81 17.52
C PHE A 24 -8.92 14.22 16.87
N ALA A 25 -9.41 14.86 15.81
CA ALA A 25 -10.41 14.24 14.95
C ALA A 25 -9.74 13.05 14.24
N PRO A 26 -10.19 11.80 14.45
CA PRO A 26 -9.73 10.70 13.63
C PRO A 26 -10.19 10.99 12.20
N ARG A 27 -9.25 11.22 11.28
CA ARG A 27 -9.53 11.16 9.85
C ARG A 27 -9.88 9.71 9.52
N ALA A 28 -11.17 9.40 9.48
CA ALA A 28 -11.65 8.18 8.87
C ALA A 28 -11.33 8.26 7.37
N GLN A 29 -10.23 7.61 6.96
CA GLN A 29 -9.92 7.44 5.55
C GLN A 29 -10.84 6.33 5.02
N ALA A 30 -11.96 6.75 4.45
CA ALA A 30 -12.87 5.86 3.75
C ALA A 30 -12.17 5.39 2.48
N ASN A 31 -11.41 4.29 2.56
CA ASN A 31 -10.99 3.56 1.37
C ASN A 31 -12.27 3.03 0.72
N GLY A 32 -12.72 3.68 -0.35
CA GLY A 32 -13.98 3.43 -1.02
C GLY A 32 -14.07 2.01 -1.58
N GLN A 33 -14.44 1.04 -0.74
CA GLN A 33 -15.02 -0.22 -1.20
C GLN A 33 -16.51 0.04 -1.46
N GLY A 34 -16.77 0.77 -2.55
CA GLY A 34 -18.12 0.95 -3.07
C GLY A 34 -18.68 -0.39 -3.56
N LEU A 35 -19.94 -0.65 -3.23
CA LEU A 35 -20.67 -1.86 -3.62
C LEU A 35 -20.97 -1.81 -5.15
N THR A 36 -20.14 -2.44 -5.99
CA THR A 36 -20.32 -2.43 -7.46
C THR A 36 -21.30 -3.54 -7.88
N ILE A 37 -22.57 -3.20 -8.14
CA ILE A 37 -23.61 -4.21 -8.44
C ILE A 37 -23.59 -4.69 -9.91
N PHE A 38 -23.08 -3.92 -10.89
CA PHE A 38 -23.11 -4.37 -12.29
C PHE A 38 -21.85 -3.93 -13.06
N GLY A 39 -20.83 -4.80 -13.14
CA GLY A 39 -19.64 -4.61 -13.99
C GLY A 39 -18.27 -4.66 -13.31
N GLY A 40 -18.20 -4.90 -11.99
CA GLY A 40 -16.95 -4.96 -11.24
C GLY A 40 -16.32 -6.36 -11.14
N VAL A 41 -15.06 -6.43 -10.73
CA VAL A 41 -14.38 -7.70 -10.40
C VAL A 41 -15.16 -8.42 -9.30
N PRO A 42 -15.48 -9.73 -9.44
CA PRO A 42 -16.18 -10.51 -8.43
C PRO A 42 -15.53 -10.37 -7.05
N ALA A 43 -16.34 -10.28 -5.99
CA ALA A 43 -15.85 -10.02 -4.63
C ALA A 43 -14.79 -11.04 -4.16
N ASP A 44 -14.91 -12.30 -4.58
CA ASP A 44 -13.95 -13.36 -4.30
C ASP A 44 -12.59 -13.15 -5.00
N LYS A 45 -12.56 -12.39 -6.10
CA LYS A 45 -11.36 -12.02 -6.86
C LYS A 45 -10.78 -10.66 -6.47
N GLN A 46 -11.48 -9.85 -5.69
CA GLN A 46 -10.95 -8.55 -5.23
C GLN A 46 -9.82 -8.69 -4.21
N LEU A 47 -8.65 -8.14 -4.52
CA LEU A 47 -7.48 -8.12 -3.67
C LEU A 47 -7.41 -6.82 -2.87
N LYS A 48 -6.81 -6.90 -1.67
CA LYS A 48 -6.71 -5.75 -0.76
C LYS A 48 -5.49 -4.91 -1.11
N TYR A 49 -5.60 -3.59 -1.00
CA TYR A 49 -4.47 -2.69 -1.16
C TYR A 49 -4.53 -1.54 -0.15
N SER A 50 -3.41 -0.83 0.01
CA SER A 50 -3.35 0.44 0.71
C SER A 50 -2.26 1.34 0.12
N PHE A 51 -2.44 2.65 0.26
CA PHE A 51 -1.44 3.67 -0.04
C PHE A 51 -0.85 4.22 1.26
N ASP A 52 0.47 4.33 1.34
CA ASP A 52 1.11 4.92 2.53
C ASP A 52 0.94 6.44 2.56
N PHE A 53 0.83 7.10 1.39
CA PHE A 53 0.73 8.56 1.28
C PHE A 53 -0.61 9.06 0.71
N GLY A 54 -1.62 8.19 0.70
CA GLY A 54 -3.02 8.56 0.49
C GLY A 54 -3.55 8.41 -0.93
N GLY A 55 -2.74 8.05 -1.92
CA GLY A 55 -3.22 7.80 -3.28
C GLY A 55 -3.59 9.07 -4.03
N ASN A 56 -2.91 10.18 -3.79
CA ASN A 56 -3.25 11.46 -4.43
C ASN A 56 -2.71 11.50 -5.87
N LYS A 57 -3.45 12.08 -6.81
CA LYS A 57 -3.00 12.27 -8.20
C LYS A 57 -1.72 13.10 -8.26
N GLY A 58 -0.81 12.71 -9.16
CA GLY A 58 0.45 13.40 -9.34
C GLY A 58 1.28 13.53 -8.06
N SER A 59 1.13 12.63 -7.09
CA SER A 59 2.02 12.56 -5.93
C SER A 59 2.93 11.33 -6.03
N TRP A 60 4.01 11.35 -5.28
CA TRP A 60 4.76 10.13 -4.99
C TRP A 60 4.03 9.35 -3.91
N ASP A 61 4.02 8.03 -4.03
CA ASP A 61 3.36 7.14 -3.10
C ASP A 61 4.09 5.79 -2.97
N ARG A 62 3.66 4.99 -2.00
CA ARG A 62 4.03 3.60 -1.86
C ARG A 62 2.77 2.75 -1.82
N TYR A 63 2.68 1.84 -2.78
CA TYR A 63 1.55 0.92 -2.92
C TYR A 63 1.85 -0.35 -2.14
N ARG A 64 0.92 -0.78 -1.28
CA ARG A 64 0.95 -2.10 -0.63
C ARG A 64 -0.16 -2.95 -1.18
N LEU A 65 0.22 -3.92 -2.00
CA LEU A 65 -0.68 -4.79 -2.73
C LEU A 65 -0.71 -6.16 -2.05
N LYS A 66 -1.82 -6.51 -1.40
CA LYS A 66 -1.94 -7.69 -0.55
C LYS A 66 -2.69 -8.83 -1.24
N ILE A 67 -2.16 -10.04 -1.08
CA ILE A 67 -2.76 -11.31 -1.48
C ILE A 67 -2.92 -12.15 -0.22
N ASP A 68 -4.16 -12.38 0.19
CA ASP A 68 -4.46 -13.21 1.37
C ASP A 68 -4.08 -14.68 1.09
N LYS A 69 -3.60 -15.40 2.12
CA LYS A 69 -3.24 -16.83 2.06
C LYS A 69 -4.28 -17.74 1.40
N LYS A 70 -5.56 -17.41 1.55
CA LYS A 70 -6.69 -18.18 0.96
C LYS A 70 -6.71 -18.11 -0.57
N LYS A 71 -6.13 -17.06 -1.14
CA LYS A 71 -6.02 -16.83 -2.59
C LYS A 71 -4.73 -17.39 -3.16
N MET A 72 -3.67 -17.47 -2.36
CA MET A 72 -2.39 -18.06 -2.72
C MET A 72 -2.42 -19.60 -2.69
N LYS A 73 -3.28 -20.24 -3.49
CA LYS A 73 -3.53 -21.70 -3.43
C LYS A 73 -2.37 -22.57 -3.95
N LEU A 74 -1.49 -21.98 -4.76
CA LEU A 74 -0.37 -22.67 -5.42
C LEU A 74 0.92 -21.93 -5.07
N ALA A 75 2.06 -22.58 -5.23
CA ALA A 75 3.34 -21.89 -5.12
C ALA A 75 3.53 -20.94 -6.32
N ALA A 76 4.26 -19.85 -6.15
CA ALA A 76 4.54 -18.86 -7.20
C ALA A 76 6.04 -18.66 -7.41
N ALA A 77 6.51 -18.91 -8.62
CA ALA A 77 7.87 -18.62 -9.07
C ALA A 77 7.99 -17.20 -9.65
N GLU A 78 6.88 -16.64 -10.14
CA GLU A 78 6.78 -15.28 -10.68
C GLU A 78 5.44 -14.67 -10.27
N ILE A 79 5.44 -13.37 -10.00
CA ILE A 79 4.23 -12.56 -9.88
C ILE A 79 4.20 -11.57 -11.04
N THR A 80 3.11 -11.57 -11.80
CA THR A 80 2.83 -10.62 -12.87
C THR A 80 1.67 -9.72 -12.46
N ILE A 81 1.84 -8.40 -12.63
CA ILE A 81 0.80 -7.40 -12.33
C ILE A 81 0.50 -6.62 -13.61
N ASP A 82 -0.66 -6.84 -14.19
CA ASP A 82 -1.14 -6.07 -15.34
C ASP A 82 -1.89 -4.84 -14.85
N TYR A 83 -1.70 -3.70 -15.51
CA TYR A 83 -2.40 -2.46 -15.20
C TYR A 83 -3.02 -1.91 -16.49
N PRO A 84 -4.05 -1.04 -16.39
CA PRO A 84 -4.72 -0.58 -17.60
C PRO A 84 -3.85 0.38 -18.41
N ASP A 85 -4.03 0.38 -19.72
CA ASP A 85 -3.31 1.26 -20.67
C ASP A 85 -3.51 2.76 -20.39
N TYR A 86 -4.65 3.10 -19.79
CA TYR A 86 -5.01 4.42 -19.33
C TYR A 86 -4.45 4.76 -17.94
N TYR A 87 -3.59 3.95 -17.31
CA TYR A 87 -2.82 4.36 -16.13
C TYR A 87 -1.52 5.03 -16.56
N LYS A 88 -1.35 6.32 -16.26
CA LYS A 88 -0.16 7.11 -16.63
C LYS A 88 0.80 7.39 -15.46
N GLY A 89 0.86 6.50 -14.48
CA GLY A 89 1.86 6.57 -13.41
C GLY A 89 3.22 5.98 -13.81
N THR A 90 4.22 6.10 -12.93
CA THR A 90 5.55 5.51 -13.14
C THR A 90 5.95 4.63 -11.96
N PHE A 91 6.66 3.54 -12.25
CA PHE A 91 7.14 2.61 -11.25
C PHE A 91 8.67 2.61 -11.17
N ASN A 92 9.21 2.39 -9.97
CA ASN A 92 10.64 2.21 -9.76
C ASN A 92 10.93 0.73 -9.43
N THR A 93 11.47 -0.04 -10.38
CA THR A 93 11.74 -1.47 -10.21
C THR A 93 12.79 -1.79 -9.15
N LYS A 94 13.65 -0.82 -8.79
CA LYS A 94 14.67 -0.99 -7.75
C LYS A 94 14.10 -0.90 -6.33
N GLU A 95 12.94 -0.27 -6.19
CA GLU A 95 12.27 0.01 -4.93
C GLU A 95 11.03 -0.88 -4.74
N MET A 96 11.01 -2.03 -5.42
CA MET A 96 9.98 -3.06 -5.29
C MET A 96 10.41 -4.15 -4.31
N GLU A 97 9.49 -4.56 -3.44
CA GLU A 97 9.71 -5.64 -2.48
C GLU A 97 8.56 -6.65 -2.51
N ILE A 98 8.87 -7.89 -2.16
CA ILE A 98 7.88 -8.91 -1.82
C ILE A 98 8.06 -9.28 -0.35
N LYS A 99 6.96 -9.27 0.40
CA LYS A 99 6.88 -9.76 1.78
C LYS A 99 6.02 -11.00 1.83
N VAL A 100 6.56 -12.06 2.40
CA VAL A 100 5.86 -13.33 2.63
C VAL A 100 5.69 -13.51 4.13
N ASN A 101 4.45 -13.66 4.58
CA ASN A 101 4.08 -13.75 6.00
C ASN A 101 4.70 -12.62 6.84
N GLY A 102 4.72 -11.40 6.27
CA GLY A 102 5.26 -10.18 6.89
C GLY A 102 6.78 -10.02 6.82
N LYS A 103 7.52 -10.97 6.25
CA LYS A 103 8.98 -10.90 6.11
C LYS A 103 9.37 -10.60 4.67
N ALA A 104 10.23 -9.62 4.46
CA ALA A 104 10.80 -9.34 3.14
C ALA A 104 11.62 -10.54 2.67
N ILE A 105 11.37 -10.98 1.44
CA ILE A 105 12.16 -12.02 0.77
C ILE A 105 13.06 -11.38 -0.28
N LYS A 106 14.14 -12.07 -0.65
CA LYS A 106 15.05 -11.58 -1.69
C LYS A 106 14.35 -11.64 -3.05
N LEU A 107 14.36 -10.51 -3.75
CA LEU A 107 13.96 -10.45 -5.15
C LEU A 107 15.18 -10.71 -6.04
N GLN A 108 15.04 -11.62 -7.00
CA GLN A 108 16.06 -11.85 -8.03
C GLN A 108 16.02 -10.73 -9.06
N GLU A 109 14.83 -10.38 -9.53
CA GLU A 109 14.63 -9.35 -10.55
C GLU A 109 13.22 -8.73 -10.46
N ALA A 110 13.10 -7.46 -10.80
CA ALA A 110 11.83 -6.80 -11.10
C ALA A 110 11.92 -6.16 -12.49
N LYS A 111 10.91 -6.38 -13.32
CA LYS A 111 10.77 -5.79 -14.65
C LYS A 111 9.52 -4.94 -14.72
N TRP A 112 9.65 -3.81 -15.40
CA TRP A 112 8.52 -3.00 -15.79
C TRP A 112 8.49 -2.93 -17.31
N ASP A 113 7.52 -3.60 -17.90
CA ASP A 113 7.21 -3.46 -19.32
C ASP A 113 6.15 -2.38 -19.47
N LYS A 114 6.62 -1.18 -19.82
CA LYS A 114 5.75 -0.02 -19.98
C LYS A 114 4.90 -0.10 -21.25
N ASP A 115 5.40 -0.78 -22.28
CA ASP A 115 4.73 -0.85 -23.58
C ASP A 115 3.60 -1.88 -23.57
N ASN A 116 3.76 -2.94 -22.78
CA ASN A 116 2.77 -4.01 -22.62
C ASN A 116 1.95 -3.92 -21.32
N TYR A 117 2.12 -2.85 -20.54
CA TYR A 117 1.35 -2.54 -19.33
C TYR A 117 1.39 -3.60 -18.22
N PHE A 118 2.58 -4.16 -17.94
CA PHE A 118 2.73 -5.08 -16.82
C PHE A 118 4.03 -4.89 -16.01
N LEU A 119 3.98 -5.36 -14.77
CA LEU A 119 5.14 -5.52 -13.89
C LEU A 119 5.37 -7.02 -13.67
N GLN A 120 6.62 -7.46 -13.67
CA GLN A 120 7.00 -8.83 -13.31
C GLN A 120 7.97 -8.79 -12.14
N LEU A 121 7.69 -9.59 -11.12
CA LEU A 121 8.54 -9.74 -9.95
C LEU A 121 8.96 -11.20 -9.83
N PHE A 122 10.27 -11.42 -9.85
CA PHE A 122 10.91 -12.73 -9.77
C PHE A 122 11.53 -12.90 -8.37
N PRO A 123 10.85 -13.56 -7.42
CA PRO A 123 11.45 -13.90 -6.13
C PRO A 123 12.63 -14.88 -6.31
N ALA A 124 13.66 -14.75 -5.47
CA ALA A 124 14.83 -15.63 -5.54
C ALA A 124 14.51 -17.09 -5.15
N GLU A 125 13.46 -17.29 -4.35
CA GLU A 125 12.92 -18.59 -4.00
C GLU A 125 11.40 -18.58 -4.26
N PRO A 126 10.81 -19.69 -4.74
CA PRO A 126 9.37 -19.76 -4.95
C PRO A 126 8.58 -19.45 -3.68
N ILE A 127 7.55 -18.62 -3.82
CA ILE A 127 6.64 -18.28 -2.73
C ILE A 127 5.77 -19.51 -2.43
N PRO A 128 5.74 -20.02 -1.19
CA PRO A 128 4.94 -21.18 -0.85
C PRO A 128 3.43 -20.92 -0.95
N ALA A 129 2.69 -21.94 -1.35
CA ALA A 129 1.23 -21.93 -1.26
C ALA A 129 0.75 -21.69 0.18
N GLY A 130 -0.42 -21.06 0.33
CA GLY A 130 -1.02 -20.75 1.62
C GLY A 130 -0.30 -19.64 2.39
N SER A 131 0.56 -18.86 1.74
CA SER A 131 1.28 -17.74 2.37
C SER A 131 0.52 -16.43 2.19
N ASP A 132 0.60 -15.54 3.18
CA ASP A 132 0.16 -14.15 3.02
C ASP A 132 1.25 -13.35 2.31
N VAL A 133 0.91 -12.72 1.18
CA VAL A 133 1.88 -12.00 0.33
C VAL A 133 1.52 -10.52 0.30
N GLU A 134 2.50 -9.65 0.50
CA GLU A 134 2.41 -8.20 0.28
C GLU A 134 3.49 -7.78 -0.71
N ILE A 135 3.08 -7.24 -1.85
CA ILE A 135 3.97 -6.60 -2.81
C ILE A 135 4.00 -5.11 -2.47
N VAL A 136 5.19 -4.58 -2.27
CA VAL A 136 5.41 -3.17 -1.95
C VAL A 136 6.04 -2.52 -3.16
N LEU A 137 5.33 -1.59 -3.78
CA LEU A 137 5.87 -0.74 -4.86
C LEU A 137 6.16 0.62 -4.23
N SER A 138 7.43 0.91 -3.95
CA SER A 138 7.84 2.23 -3.44
C SER A 138 8.25 3.14 -4.60
N ASP A 139 8.29 4.45 -4.33
CA ASP A 139 8.57 5.49 -5.33
C ASP A 139 7.69 5.34 -6.58
N VAL A 140 6.39 5.14 -6.36
CA VAL A 140 5.42 5.18 -7.44
C VAL A 140 4.98 6.61 -7.63
N ARG A 141 5.04 7.11 -8.87
CA ARG A 141 4.41 8.37 -9.24
C ARG A 141 2.99 8.07 -9.69
N ASN A 142 2.00 8.60 -8.98
CA ASN A 142 0.60 8.45 -9.33
C ASN A 142 0.29 9.21 -10.63
N PRO A 143 -0.70 8.78 -11.44
CA PRO A 143 -1.16 9.54 -12.60
C PRO A 143 -1.61 10.95 -12.19
N ASP A 144 -1.50 11.93 -13.08
CA ASP A 144 -1.87 13.34 -12.80
C ASP A 144 -3.40 13.60 -12.80
N TYR A 145 -4.21 12.54 -12.91
CA TYR A 145 -5.67 12.58 -12.88
C TYR A 145 -6.20 11.50 -11.94
N PRO A 146 -7.35 11.77 -11.28
CA PRO A 146 -7.99 10.79 -10.42
C PRO A 146 -8.64 9.68 -11.25
N GLY A 147 -8.91 8.55 -10.61
CA GLY A 147 -9.65 7.47 -11.25
C GLY A 147 -9.51 6.12 -10.55
N THR A 148 -10.26 5.15 -11.07
CA THR A 148 -10.19 3.76 -10.65
C THR A 148 -9.38 2.95 -11.66
N PHE A 149 -8.36 2.23 -11.16
CA PHE A 149 -7.43 1.46 -11.96
C PHE A 149 -7.40 0.00 -11.49
N TYR A 150 -7.62 -0.92 -12.41
CA TYR A 150 -7.71 -2.35 -12.10
C TYR A 150 -6.35 -3.01 -12.35
N PHE A 151 -5.66 -3.38 -11.28
CA PHE A 151 -4.38 -4.06 -11.36
C PHE A 151 -4.61 -5.55 -11.20
N ASN A 152 -4.44 -6.34 -12.25
CA ASN A 152 -4.69 -7.78 -12.24
C ASN A 152 -3.43 -8.52 -11.84
N CYS A 153 -3.56 -9.47 -10.91
CA CYS A 153 -2.46 -10.27 -10.40
C CYS A 153 -2.54 -11.68 -10.97
N ARG A 154 -1.45 -12.10 -11.59
CA ARG A 154 -1.24 -13.47 -12.07
C ARG A 154 0.05 -14.02 -11.46
N VAL A 155 0.11 -15.33 -11.31
CA VAL A 155 1.31 -16.02 -10.83
C VAL A 155 1.68 -17.16 -11.74
N LEU A 156 2.98 -17.37 -11.92
CA LEU A 156 3.50 -18.54 -12.63
C LEU A 156 3.86 -19.61 -11.60
N THR A 157 3.29 -20.80 -11.74
CA THR A 157 3.59 -21.90 -10.81
C THR A 157 4.94 -22.55 -11.15
N PRO A 158 5.78 -22.88 -10.15
CA PRO A 158 7.00 -23.64 -10.40
C PRO A 158 6.67 -25.07 -10.87
N GLY A 159 7.52 -25.63 -11.75
CA GLY A 159 7.40 -27.01 -12.24
C GLY A 159 7.77 -27.17 -13.72
N ASP A 160 7.71 -28.41 -14.22
CA ASP A 160 8.12 -28.77 -15.60
C ASP A 160 7.23 -28.11 -16.68
N VAL A 161 5.97 -27.86 -16.34
CA VAL A 161 5.03 -27.11 -17.19
C VAL A 161 4.56 -25.89 -16.39
N PRO A 162 5.22 -24.73 -16.55
CA PRO A 162 4.83 -23.53 -15.85
C PRO A 162 3.45 -23.06 -16.36
N LEU A 163 2.51 -22.87 -15.43
CA LEU A 163 1.15 -22.44 -15.74
C LEU A 163 0.89 -21.08 -15.14
N LEU A 164 0.46 -20.14 -15.97
CA LEU A 164 0.03 -18.82 -15.51
C LEU A 164 -1.37 -18.94 -14.90
N ARG A 165 -1.55 -18.43 -13.68
CA ARG A 165 -2.79 -18.55 -12.91
C ARG A 165 -3.25 -17.18 -12.44
N ASP A 166 -4.53 -16.90 -12.68
CA ASP A 166 -5.17 -15.69 -12.21
C ASP A 166 -5.50 -15.78 -10.70
N ILE A 167 -4.98 -14.82 -9.94
CA ILE A 167 -5.19 -14.72 -8.49
C ILE A 167 -6.35 -13.77 -8.17
N GLY A 168 -6.44 -12.65 -8.88
CA GLY A 168 -7.45 -11.61 -8.64
C GLY A 168 -6.96 -10.22 -9.02
N SER A 169 -7.70 -9.19 -8.61
CA SER A 169 -7.41 -7.81 -9.01
C SER A 169 -7.47 -6.84 -7.83
N TRP A 170 -6.53 -5.90 -7.77
CA TRP A 170 -6.61 -4.71 -6.92
C TRP A 170 -7.38 -3.62 -7.65
N ILE A 171 -8.44 -3.09 -7.04
CA ILE A 171 -9.25 -2.00 -7.59
C ILE A 171 -8.77 -0.68 -6.97
N MET A 172 -7.75 -0.09 -7.56
CA MET A 172 -7.05 1.07 -6.99
C MET A 172 -7.80 2.36 -7.26
N SER A 173 -8.12 3.15 -6.23
CA SER A 173 -8.73 4.48 -6.36
C SER A 173 -7.70 5.57 -6.06
N ILE A 174 -7.41 6.43 -7.04
CA ILE A 174 -6.52 7.59 -6.90
C ILE A 174 -7.38 8.85 -6.96
N ASP A 175 -7.15 9.79 -6.04
CA ASP A 175 -8.00 10.98 -5.80
C ASP A 175 -7.33 12.31 -6.23
#